data_AF-A0A147KC32-F1
#
_entry.id   AF-A0A147KC32-F1
#
_cell.length_a   1.000
_cell.length_b   1.000
_cell.length_c   1.000
_cell.angle_alpha   90.00
_cell.angle_beta   90.00
_cell.angle_gamma   90.00
#
_symmetry.space_group_name_H-M   'P 1'
#
loop_
_entity.id
_entity.type
_entity.pdbx_description
1 polymer ?
#
loop_
_entity_poly.entity_id
_entity_poly.type
_entity_poly.pdbx_seq_one_letter_code
_entity_poly.pdbx_strand_id
1 'polypeptide(L)' 'MNSNQKNRTIAGTDIDEVKRLNNQSGLTYNQVVEKMERELKEKGNAR' A
#
# COMPACT_ATOMS: atom_id res chain seq x y z
N MET A 1 27.11 14.40 -10.45
CA MET A 1 25.86 13.66 -10.76
C MET A 1 24.71 14.31 -10.00
N ASN A 2 23.68 14.77 -10.70
CA ASN A 2 22.56 15.52 -10.14
C ASN A 2 21.70 14.62 -9.24
N SER A 3 21.51 15.02 -7.98
CA SER A 3 20.72 14.33 -6.95
C SER A 3 19.22 14.18 -7.31
N ASN A 4 18.70 14.97 -8.25
CA ASN A 4 17.30 14.95 -8.68
C ASN A 4 16.87 13.67 -9.43
N GLN A 5 17.80 12.88 -9.98
CA GLN A 5 17.43 11.61 -10.62
C GLN A 5 17.10 10.49 -9.61
N LYS A 6 17.49 10.62 -8.34
CA LYS A 6 17.23 9.55 -7.33
C LYS A 6 15.76 9.42 -6.94
N ASN A 7 14.96 10.48 -7.10
CA ASN A 7 13.54 10.50 -6.74
C ASN A 7 12.61 10.12 -7.89
N ARG A 8 13.16 9.71 -9.04
CA ARG A 8 12.35 9.25 -10.17
C ARG A 8 12.75 7.83 -10.57
N THR A 9 11.76 7.06 -10.99
CA THR A 9 12.03 5.75 -11.60
C THR A 9 12.65 5.91 -12.99
N ILE A 10 13.14 4.82 -13.58
CA ILE A 10 13.60 4.81 -14.98
C ILE A 10 12.49 5.28 -15.96
N ALA A 11 11.23 5.05 -15.61
CA ALA A 11 10.08 5.50 -16.38
C ALA A 11 9.71 6.99 -16.11
N GLY A 12 10.46 7.69 -15.26
CA GLY A 12 10.22 9.09 -14.92
C GLY A 12 9.17 9.31 -13.83
N THR A 13 8.65 8.25 -13.20
CA THR A 13 7.65 8.34 -12.13
C THR A 13 8.25 8.97 -10.88
N ASP A 14 7.61 9.99 -10.32
CA ASP A 14 8.01 10.61 -9.05
C ASP A 14 7.69 9.69 -7.86
N ILE A 15 8.72 9.34 -7.10
CA ILE A 15 8.62 8.42 -5.97
C ILE A 15 7.85 9.05 -4.80
N ASP A 16 8.00 10.35 -4.56
CA ASP A 16 7.37 11.00 -3.40
C ASP A 16 5.87 11.20 -3.63
N GLU A 17 5.48 11.47 -4.86
CA GLU A 17 4.07 11.51 -5.25
C GLU A 17 3.40 10.15 -5.11
N VAL A 18 4.07 9.06 -5.54
CA VAL A 18 3.54 7.70 -5.36
C VAL A 18 3.36 7.36 -3.89
N LYS A 19 4.31 7.70 -3.02
CA LYS A 19 4.17 7.49 -1.56
C LYS A 19 2.98 8.27 -1.00
N ARG A 20 2.80 9.53 -1.42
CA ARG A 20 1.67 10.37 -1.02
C ARG A 20 0.34 9.74 -1.43
N LEU A 21 0.22 9.28 -2.67
CA LEU A 21 -0.97 8.61 -3.18
C LEU A 21 -1.24 7.28 -2.48
N ASN A 22 -0.21 6.46 -2.23
CA ASN A 22 -0.35 5.19 -1.51
C ASN A 22 -0.88 5.41 -0.07
N ASN A 23 -0.41 6.45 0.61
CA ASN A 23 -0.93 6.84 1.93
C ASN A 23 -2.40 7.32 1.89
N GLN A 24 -2.88 7.80 0.74
CA GLN A 24 -4.26 8.28 0.55
C GLN A 24 -5.21 7.21 -0.04
N SER A 25 -4.68 6.08 -0.50
CA SER A 25 -5.44 5.06 -1.25
C SER A 25 -6.22 4.08 -0.36
N GLY A 26 -6.15 4.24 0.96
CA GLY A 26 -6.88 3.40 1.92
C GLY A 26 -6.04 2.28 2.52
N LEU A 27 -6.64 1.11 2.72
CA LEU A 27 -5.95 -0.02 3.34
C LEU A 27 -4.83 -0.53 2.43
N THR A 28 -3.67 -0.77 3.03
CA THR A 28 -2.58 -1.49 2.37
C THR A 28 -2.98 -2.94 2.14
N TYR A 29 -2.31 -3.61 1.20
CA TYR A 29 -2.52 -5.02 0.91
C TYR A 29 -2.52 -5.89 2.18
N ASN A 30 -1.52 -5.71 3.05
CA ASN A 30 -1.41 -6.48 4.29
C ASN A 30 -2.59 -6.23 5.23
N GLN A 31 -3.03 -4.98 5.38
CA GLN A 31 -4.18 -4.65 6.21
C GLN A 31 -5.48 -5.25 5.67
N VAL A 32 -5.64 -5.33 4.34
CA VAL A 32 -6.78 -6.02 3.72
C VAL A 32 -6.74 -7.51 4.04
N VAL A 33 -5.57 -8.16 3.93
CA VAL A 33 -5.39 -9.58 4.29
C VAL A 33 -5.74 -9.82 5.76
N GLU A 34 -5.21 -9.02 6.67
CA GLU A 34 -5.51 -9.11 8.10
C GLU A 34 -7.02 -8.92 8.39
N LYS A 35 -7.68 -7.97 7.70
CA LYS A 35 -9.12 -7.76 7.81
C LYS A 35 -9.90 -8.98 7.33
N MET A 36 -9.53 -9.56 6.17
CA MET A 36 -10.17 -10.76 5.64
C MET A 36 -9.99 -11.95 6.58
N GLU A 37 -8.80 -12.18 7.11
CA GLU A 37 -8.54 -13.25 8.07
C GLU A 37 -9.39 -13.12 9.33
N ARG A 38 -9.55 -11.89 9.85
CA ARG A 38 -10.40 -11.61 11.00
C ARG A 38 -11.86 -11.93 10.70
N GLU A 39 -12.39 -11.43 9.59
CA GLU A 39 -13.79 -11.67 9.19
C GLU A 39 -14.07 -13.16 8.99
N LEU A 40 -13.11 -13.92 8.45
CA LEU A 40 -13.24 -15.36 8.29
C LEU A 40 -13.25 -16.11 9.63
N LYS A 41 -12.38 -15.72 10.57
CA LYS A 41 -12.37 -16.28 11.94
C LYS A 41 -13.67 -15.98 12.69
N GLU A 42 -14.17 -14.76 12.59
CA GLU A 42 -15.45 -14.35 13.20
C GLU A 42 -16.62 -15.16 12.62
N LYS A 43 -16.69 -15.33 11.30
CA LYS A 43 -17.71 -16.16 10.63
C LYS A 43 -17.59 -17.64 10.97
N GLY A 44 -16.37 -18.14 11.20
CA GLY A 44 -16.12 -19.52 11.62
C GLY A 44 -16.50 -19.79 13.08
N ASN A 45 -16.23 -18.83 13.98
CA ASN A 45 -16.57 -18.93 15.40
C ASN A 45 -18.06 -18.68 15.69
N ALA A 46 -18.81 -18.07 14.77
CA ALA A 46 -20.25 -17.86 14.86
C ALA A 46 -21.09 -19.07 14.42
N ARG A 47 -20.47 -20.20 14.09
CA ARG A 47 -21.12 -21.46 13.67
C ARG A 47 -21.05 -22.53 14.75
#